data_AF-A0A8C7UE16-F1
#
_entry.id   AF-A0A8C7UE16-F1
#
_cell.length_a   1.000
_cell.length_b   1.000
_cell.length_c   1.000
_cell.angle_alpha   90.00
_cell.angle_beta   90.00
_cell.angle_gamma   90.00
#
_symmetry.space_group_name_H-M   'P 1'
#
loop_
_entity.id
_entity.type
_entity.pdbx_description
1 polymer ?
#
loop_
_entity_poly.entity_id
_entity_poly.type
_entity_poly.pdbx_seq_one_letter_code
_entity_poly.pdbx_strand_id
1 'polypeptide(L)'
;MAGVLKKRLRILYSKILASLQIIPQDAAYRKYTEQLVNDRFELIKAEPDVEKLEKKINCGQIEEVIHQAECELALSRKMAEWKPWEPLIEEPPVNQWKWPV
;
A
#
# COMPACT_ATOMS: atom_id res chain seq x y z
N MET A 1 -23.68 6.05 8.41
CA MET A 1 -22.28 5.76 8.81
C MET A 1 -21.40 5.34 7.63
N ALA A 2 -21.81 4.37 6.81
CA ALA A 2 -21.11 3.89 5.60
C ALA A 2 -20.47 4.97 4.69
N GLY A 3 -21.19 6.06 4.40
CA GLY A 3 -20.68 7.14 3.54
C GLY A 3 -19.49 7.91 4.11
N VAL A 4 -19.33 7.96 5.44
CA VAL A 4 -18.19 8.65 6.11
C VAL A 4 -16.92 7.82 5.96
N LEU A 5 -17.03 6.50 6.13
CA LEU A 5 -15.92 5.54 6.01
C LEU A 5 -15.35 5.54 4.58
N LYS A 6 -16.21 5.52 3.56
CA LYS A 6 -15.78 5.64 2.15
C LYS A 6 -15.07 6.95 1.84
N LYS A 7 -15.57 8.08 2.36
CA LYS A 7 -14.92 9.39 2.19
C LYS A 7 -13.52 9.39 2.82
N ARG A 8 -13.39 8.83 4.03
CA ARG A 8 -12.09 8.69 4.72
C ARG A 8 -11.11 7.86 3.89
N LEU A 9 -11.54 6.71 3.38
CA LEU A 9 -10.68 5.85 2.57
C LEU A 9 -10.20 6.54 1.28
N ARG A 10 -11.08 7.29 0.60
CA ARG A 10 -10.70 8.08 -0.59
C ARG A 10 -9.62 9.11 -0.27
N ILE A 11 -9.74 9.80 0.86
CA ILE A 11 -8.74 10.78 1.31
C ILE A 11 -7.41 10.08 1.59
N LEU A 12 -7.43 8.91 2.25
CA LEU A 12 -6.22 8.16 2.57
C LEU A 12 -5.49 7.69 1.30
N TYR A 13 -6.20 7.08 0.35
CA TYR A 13 -5.60 6.66 -0.93
C TYR A 13 -5.05 7.83 -1.73
N SER A 14 -5.75 8.98 -1.76
CA SER A 14 -5.21 10.18 -2.42
C SER A 14 -3.92 10.67 -1.76
N LYS A 15 -3.83 10.59 -0.43
CA LYS A 15 -2.60 10.94 0.32
C LYS A 15 -1.47 9.94 0.08
N ILE A 16 -1.77 8.66 -0.04
CA ILE A 16 -0.77 7.62 -0.36
C ILE A 16 -0.22 7.85 -1.77
N LEU A 17 -1.08 8.07 -2.77
CA LEU A 17 -0.62 8.36 -4.13
C LEU A 17 0.26 9.61 -4.19
N ALA A 18 -0.03 10.62 -3.36
CA ALA A 18 0.79 11.82 -3.24
C ALA A 18 2.15 11.55 -2.57
N SER A 19 2.22 10.72 -1.51
CA SER A 19 3.50 10.38 -0.88
C SER A 19 4.38 9.52 -1.78
N LEU A 20 3.79 8.64 -2.58
CA LEU A 20 4.50 7.81 -3.55
C LEU A 20 5.17 8.63 -4.67
N GLN A 21 4.72 9.86 -4.97
CA GLN A 21 5.37 10.71 -5.98
C GLN A 21 6.82 11.08 -5.62
N ILE A 22 7.18 11.02 -4.35
CA ILE A 22 8.54 11.32 -3.86
C ILE A 22 9.50 10.16 -4.18
N ILE A 23 8.97 8.94 -4.32
CA ILE A 23 9.74 7.72 -4.57
C ILE A 23 10.02 7.60 -6.08
N PRO A 24 11.21 7.14 -6.50
CA PRO A 24 11.50 6.92 -7.92
C PRO A 24 10.53 5.93 -8.60
N GLN A 25 10.21 6.15 -9.88
CA GLN A 25 9.23 5.33 -10.63
C GLN A 25 9.72 3.92 -10.94
N ASP A 26 11.04 3.72 -10.96
CA ASP A 26 11.70 2.42 -11.11
C ASP A 26 11.67 1.58 -9.83
N ALA A 27 11.42 2.20 -8.67
CA ALA A 27 11.31 1.49 -7.41
C ALA A 27 10.13 0.50 -7.44
N ALA A 28 10.43 -0.79 -7.22
CA ALA A 28 9.43 -1.86 -7.22
C ALA A 28 8.27 -1.55 -6.25
N TYR A 29 8.58 -1.02 -5.06
CA TYR A 29 7.58 -0.62 -4.06
C TYR A 29 6.57 0.38 -4.64
N ARG A 30 7.04 1.44 -5.30
CA ARG A 30 6.15 2.45 -5.89
C ARG A 30 5.23 1.83 -6.94
N LYS A 31 5.78 1.05 -7.87
CA LYS A 31 5.01 0.44 -8.95
C LYS A 31 3.87 -0.44 -8.43
N TYR A 32 4.16 -1.34 -7.48
CA TYR A 32 3.15 -2.26 -6.96
C TYR A 32 2.15 -1.57 -6.03
N THR A 33 2.59 -0.64 -5.20
CA THR A 33 1.70 0.10 -4.29
C THR A 33 0.78 1.04 -5.07
N GLU A 34 1.27 1.74 -6.10
CA GLU A 34 0.43 2.58 -6.96
C GLU A 34 -0.65 1.75 -7.67
N GLN A 35 -0.30 0.59 -8.23
CA GLN A 35 -1.26 -0.31 -8.87
C GLN A 35 -2.34 -0.76 -7.86
N LEU A 36 -1.93 -1.29 -6.71
CA LEU A 36 -2.85 -1.77 -5.68
C LEU A 36 -3.81 -0.68 -5.19
N VAL A 37 -3.28 0.53 -4.94
CA VAL A 37 -4.07 1.65 -4.45
C VAL A 37 -5.04 2.14 -5.52
N ASN A 38 -4.61 2.21 -6.80
CA ASN A 38 -5.49 2.60 -7.90
C ASN A 38 -6.63 1.60 -8.10
N ASP A 39 -6.34 0.30 -8.13
CA ASP A 39 -7.36 -0.75 -8.27
C ASP A 39 -8.41 -0.64 -7.16
N ARG A 40 -7.97 -0.50 -5.90
CA ARG A 40 -8.88 -0.33 -4.75
C ARG A 40 -9.65 0.99 -4.83
N PHE A 41 -9.01 2.07 -5.27
CA PHE A 41 -9.64 3.38 -5.42
C PHE A 41 -10.74 3.38 -6.49
N GLU A 42 -10.54 2.66 -7.59
CA GLU A 42 -11.55 2.46 -8.63
C GLU A 42 -12.75 1.66 -8.12
N LEU A 43 -12.51 0.58 -7.38
CA LEU A 43 -13.59 -0.21 -6.76
C LEU A 43 -14.49 0.63 -5.85
N ILE A 44 -13.91 1.57 -5.08
CA ILE A 44 -14.67 2.47 -4.18
C ILE A 44 -15.46 3.54 -4.92
N LYS A 45 -15.01 3.91 -6.12
CA LYS A 45 -15.76 4.81 -7.01
C LYS A 45 -16.90 4.08 -7.68
N ALA A 46 -16.66 2.84 -8.13
CA ALA A 46 -17.61 2.03 -8.86
C ALA A 46 -18.76 1.52 -7.97
N GLU A 47 -18.47 1.06 -6.75
CA GLU A 47 -19.48 0.45 -5.89
C GLU A 47 -19.96 1.40 -4.77
N PRO A 48 -21.24 1.82 -4.78
CA PRO A 48 -21.82 2.64 -3.72
C PRO A 48 -22.17 1.83 -2.46
N ASP A 49 -22.39 0.53 -2.60
CA ASP A 49 -22.69 -0.40 -1.49
C ASP A 49 -21.41 -0.81 -0.73
N VAL A 50 -21.48 -0.93 0.59
CA VAL A 50 -20.33 -1.32 1.43
C VAL A 50 -20.14 -2.83 1.42
N GLU A 51 -21.21 -3.62 1.55
CA GLU A 51 -21.09 -5.09 1.64
C GLU A 51 -20.54 -5.69 0.34
N LYS A 52 -20.98 -5.16 -0.81
CA LYS A 52 -20.44 -5.58 -2.12
C LYS A 52 -18.99 -5.15 -2.29
N LEU A 53 -18.63 -3.98 -1.77
CA LEU A 53 -17.25 -3.49 -1.82
C LEU A 53 -16.33 -4.37 -0.97
N GLU A 54 -16.74 -4.75 0.23
CA GLU A 54 -15.99 -5.66 1.11
C GLU A 54 -15.77 -7.01 0.45
N LYS A 55 -16.81 -7.57 -0.20
CA LYS A 55 -16.68 -8.83 -0.96
C LYS A 55 -15.73 -8.70 -2.15
N LYS A 56 -15.70 -7.56 -2.85
CA LYS A 56 -14.78 -7.34 -3.97
C LYS A 56 -13.33 -7.12 -3.52
N ILE A 57 -13.12 -6.38 -2.44
CA ILE A 57 -11.79 -6.13 -1.88
C ILE A 57 -11.26 -7.39 -1.18
N ASN A 58 -12.14 -8.20 -0.60
CA ASN A 58 -11.85 -9.46 0.07
C ASN A 58 -10.71 -9.34 1.11
N CYS A 59 -10.71 -8.25 1.89
CA CYS A 59 -9.70 -7.95 2.91
C CYS A 59 -10.33 -7.63 4.27
N GLY A 60 -11.41 -8.30 4.63
CA GLY A 60 -12.15 -8.07 5.88
C GLY A 60 -13.16 -6.92 5.78
N GLN A 61 -13.49 -6.34 6.94
CA GLN A 61 -14.44 -5.22 7.04
C GLN A 61 -13.83 -3.90 6.57
N ILE A 62 -14.66 -2.95 6.17
CA ILE A 62 -14.20 -1.66 5.66
C ILE A 62 -13.35 -0.88 6.68
N GLU A 63 -13.61 -1.04 7.99
CA GLU A 63 -12.81 -0.46 9.08
C GLU A 63 -11.37 -0.99 9.09
N GLU A 64 -11.18 -2.30 8.87
CA GLU A 64 -9.86 -2.91 8.78
C GLU A 64 -9.10 -2.40 7.54
N VAL A 65 -9.81 -2.22 6.42
CA VAL A 65 -9.25 -1.65 5.19
C VAL A 65 -8.82 -0.19 5.41
N ILE A 66 -9.58 0.58 6.20
CA ILE A 66 -9.16 1.95 6.61
C ILE A 66 -7.88 1.88 7.42
N HIS A 67 -7.81 0.99 8.41
CA HIS A 67 -6.61 0.85 9.23
C HIS A 67 -5.39 0.43 8.41
N GLN A 68 -5.55 -0.50 7.47
CA GLN A 68 -4.51 -0.87 6.50
C GLN A 68 -4.04 0.33 5.69
N ALA A 69 -4.96 1.17 5.20
CA ALA A 69 -4.60 2.37 4.44
C ALA A 69 -3.86 3.41 5.30
N GLU A 70 -4.16 3.51 6.60
CA GLU A 70 -3.40 4.37 7.52
C GLU A 70 -1.99 3.85 7.76
N CYS A 71 -1.86 2.53 7.97
CA CYS A 71 -0.56 1.86 8.08
C CYS A 71 0.27 2.02 6.81
N GLU A 72 -0.33 1.85 5.63
CA GLU A 72 0.33 2.04 4.33
C GLU A 72 0.77 3.49 4.13
N LEU A 73 -0.05 4.47 4.54
CA LEU A 73 0.35 5.87 4.50
C LEU A 73 1.56 6.14 5.41
N ALA A 74 1.58 5.58 6.62
CA ALA A 74 2.72 5.70 7.52
C ALA A 74 3.96 4.99 6.95
N LEU A 75 3.79 3.81 6.34
CA LEU A 75 4.86 3.05 5.69
C LEU A 75 5.45 3.82 4.52
N SER A 76 4.62 4.37 3.62
CA SER A 76 5.09 5.12 2.44
C SER A 76 6.00 6.31 2.82
N ARG A 77 5.71 6.97 3.95
CA ARG A 77 6.55 8.04 4.50
C ARG A 77 7.90 7.52 4.99
N LYS A 78 7.90 6.39 5.71
CA LYS A 78 9.15 5.74 6.16
C LYS A 78 9.97 5.19 4.98
N MET A 79 9.32 4.65 3.97
CA MET A 79 9.98 4.17 2.75
C MET A 79 10.71 5.30 2.01
N ALA A 80 10.16 6.52 2.04
CA ALA A 80 10.83 7.69 1.49
C ALA A 80 12.13 8.04 2.24
N GLU A 81 12.18 7.79 3.56
CA GLU A 81 13.37 7.99 4.39
C GLU A 81 14.39 6.85 4.24
N TRP A 82 13.92 5.59 4.19
CA TRP A 82 14.77 4.40 4.15
C TRP A 82 15.40 4.12 2.79
N LYS A 83 14.77 4.58 1.70
CA LYS A 83 15.23 4.36 0.32
C LYS A 83 15.62 2.91 0.01
N PRO A 84 14.73 1.93 0.25
CA PRO A 84 15.03 0.51 0.06
C PRO A 84 15.25 0.09 -1.40
N TRP A 85 15.07 1.00 -2.35
CA TRP A 85 15.35 0.79 -3.77
C TRP A 85 16.84 0.96 -4.10
N GLU A 86 17.65 1.45 -3.15
CA GLU A 86 19.10 1.48 -3.30
C GLU A 86 19.68 0.04 -3.28
N PRO A 87 20.85 -0.19 -3.91
CA PRO A 87 21.51 -1.48 -3.87
C PRO A 87 21.79 -1.96 -2.44
N LEU A 88 21.97 -3.28 -2.31
CA LEU A 88 22.28 -3.89 -1.02
C LEU A 88 23.54 -3.26 -0.42
N ILE A 89 23.47 -2.84 0.85
CA ILE A 89 24.56 -2.16 1.55
C ILE A 89 25.78 -3.09 1.70
N GLU A 90 25.54 -4.38 1.98
CA GLU A 90 26.57 -5.37 2.21
C GLU A 90 26.15 -6.72 1.61
N GLU A 91 27.04 -7.35 0.85
CA GLU A 91 26.83 -8.71 0.36
C GLU A 91 26.95 -9.72 1.51
N PRO A 92 26.16 -10.80 1.51
CA PRO A 92 26.24 -11.78 2.57
C PRO A 92 27.60 -12.50 2.56
N PRO A 93 28.24 -12.72 3.72
CA PRO A 93 29.37 -13.60 3.88
C PRO A 93 29.21 -14.96 3.19
N VAL A 94 30.33 -15.51 2.71
CA VAL A 94 30.37 -16.84 2.10
C VAL A 94 29.81 -17.88 3.08
N ASN A 95 28.85 -18.69 2.62
CA ASN A 95 28.11 -19.71 3.37
C ASN A 95 27.03 -19.22 4.37
N GLN A 96 26.72 -17.92 4.47
CA GLN A 96 25.65 -17.44 5.39
C GLN A 96 24.28 -18.09 5.11
N TRP A 97 23.96 -18.33 3.84
CA TRP A 97 22.66 -18.88 3.41
C TRP A 97 22.75 -20.31 2.86
N LYS A 98 23.85 -21.05 3.10
CA LYS A 98 24.00 -22.43 2.62
C LYS A 98 23.29 -23.40 3.58
N TRP A 99 22.30 -24.15 3.07
CA TRP A 99 21.59 -25.20 3.81
C TRP A 99 21.21 -26.39 2.91
N PRO A 100 21.42 -27.66 3.32
CA PRO A 100 22.19 -28.12 4.50
C PRO A 100 23.72 -27.96 4.28
N VAL A 101 24.49 -28.08 5.36
CA VAL A 101 25.95 -27.85 5.39
C VAL A 101 26.71 -28.90 4.58
#